data_AF-A0A1C5RTW2-F1
#
_entry.id   AF-A0A1C5RTW2-F1
#
_cell.length_a   1.000
_cell.length_b   1.000
_cell.length_c   1.000
_cell.angle_alpha   90.00
_cell.angle_beta   90.00
_cell.angle_gamma   90.00
#
_symmetry.space_group_name_H-M   'P 1'
#
loop_
_entity.id
_entity.type
_entity.pdbx_description
1 polymer ?
#
loop_
_entity_poly.entity_id
_entity_poly.type
_entity_poly.pdbx_seq_one_letter_code
_entity_poly.pdbx_strand_id
1 'polypeptide(L)'
;MDKDVKEDLLEKLLEEQGHICAYCMRRIPEKRKLPTGVASVTIEHWFPRNPGTKEDIGQGLNYRNMFAVCSGNRGCGNQEDLICDARRGNRPIKVNPCDSETLCGITYTSSGSIKSSDPVINAELNEKLNLNSEKISLPENRKQVLLALINNVRKNCKKGEISLYCKRKLEQIQDISDPKMPYVGILIWWLEKHV
;
A
#
# COMPACT_ATOMS: atom_id res chain seq x y z
N MET A 1 -20.30 -14.61 6.56
CA MET A 1 -19.14 -15.43 6.17
C MET A 1 -18.73 -16.17 7.42
N ASP A 2 -18.61 -17.49 7.29
CA ASP A 2 -18.12 -18.35 8.36
C ASP A 2 -16.70 -17.90 8.79
N LYS A 3 -16.33 -18.15 10.04
CA LYS A 3 -15.05 -17.68 10.59
C LYS A 3 -13.88 -18.32 9.86
N ASP A 4 -13.96 -19.62 9.60
CA ASP A 4 -12.86 -20.38 8.99
C ASP A 4 -12.68 -19.94 7.53
N VAL A 5 -13.79 -19.76 6.81
CA VAL A 5 -13.79 -19.20 5.44
C VAL A 5 -13.16 -17.80 5.39
N LYS A 6 -13.38 -16.97 6.42
CA LYS A 6 -12.78 -15.64 6.50
C LYS A 6 -11.27 -15.71 6.70
N GLU A 7 -10.80 -16.65 7.51
CA GLU A 7 -9.38 -16.85 7.79
C GLU A 7 -8.66 -17.37 6.53
N ASP A 8 -9.21 -18.39 5.86
CA ASP A 8 -8.68 -18.91 4.58
C ASP A 8 -8.61 -17.82 3.50
N LEU A 9 -9.67 -17.01 3.39
CA LEU A 9 -9.72 -15.87 2.48
C LEU A 9 -8.62 -14.84 2.79
N LEU A 10 -8.45 -14.51 4.07
CA LEU A 10 -7.45 -13.54 4.49
C LEU A 10 -6.03 -14.04 4.21
N GLU A 11 -5.74 -15.34 4.41
CA GLU A 11 -4.46 -15.95 4.08
C GLU A 11 -4.17 -15.83 2.58
N LYS A 12 -5.16 -16.13 1.72
CA LYS A 12 -5.00 -15.97 0.26
C LYS A 12 -4.70 -14.54 -0.15
N LEU A 13 -5.41 -13.56 0.42
CA LEU A 13 -5.16 -12.14 0.16
C LEU A 13 -3.76 -11.71 0.63
N LEU A 14 -3.29 -12.23 1.76
CA LEU A 14 -1.93 -11.95 2.26
C LEU A 14 -0.85 -12.49 1.32
N GLU A 15 -0.97 -13.75 0.89
CA GLU A 15 -0.06 -14.39 -0.06
C GLU A 15 0.00 -13.63 -1.39
N GLU A 16 -1.16 -13.34 -2.00
CA GLU A 16 -1.25 -12.65 -3.30
C GLU A 16 -0.69 -11.22 -3.25
N GLN A 17 -0.87 -10.54 -2.12
CA GLN A 17 -0.34 -9.20 -1.92
C GLN A 17 1.14 -9.19 -1.51
N GLY A 18 1.76 -10.34 -1.23
CA GLY A 18 3.14 -10.42 -0.76
C GLY A 18 3.31 -9.90 0.68
N HIS A 19 2.30 -10.09 1.52
CA HIS A 19 2.26 -9.64 2.91
C HIS A 19 2.47 -8.13 3.09
N ILE A 20 1.99 -7.30 2.17
CA ILE A 20 1.98 -5.84 2.30
C ILE A 20 0.57 -5.27 2.15
N CYS A 21 0.27 -4.22 2.93
CA CYS A 21 -1.01 -3.52 2.89
C CYS A 21 -1.27 -2.95 1.50
N ALA A 22 -2.46 -3.18 0.94
CA ALA A 22 -2.81 -2.79 -0.42
C ALA A 22 -2.65 -1.29 -0.71
N TYR A 23 -2.79 -0.42 0.31
CA TYR A 23 -2.67 1.03 0.13
C TYR A 23 -1.32 1.59 0.57
N CYS A 24 -0.94 1.43 1.83
CA CYS A 24 0.30 2.03 2.34
C CYS A 24 1.55 1.18 2.12
N MET A 25 1.40 -0.07 1.64
CA MET A 25 2.47 -1.04 1.38
C MET A 25 3.34 -1.40 2.59
N ARG A 26 2.87 -1.12 3.81
CA ARG A 26 3.55 -1.59 5.03
C ARG A 26 3.38 -3.10 5.20
N ARG A 27 4.30 -3.75 5.90
CA ARG A 27 4.20 -5.17 6.25
C ARG A 27 2.92 -5.46 7.03
N ILE A 28 2.17 -6.47 6.59
CA ILE A 28 1.03 -7.06 7.30
C ILE A 28 1.18 -8.59 7.35
N PRO A 29 0.67 -9.28 8.39
CA PRO A 29 0.08 -8.72 9.61
C PRO A 29 1.07 -7.84 10.39
N GLU A 30 0.56 -6.77 11.01
CA GLU A 30 1.39 -5.84 11.77
C GLU A 30 1.99 -6.51 13.02
N LYS A 31 3.32 -6.41 13.17
CA LYS A 31 4.06 -6.95 14.33
C LYS A 31 4.20 -5.98 15.50
N ARG A 32 3.86 -4.69 15.30
CA ARG A 32 3.91 -3.68 16.37
C ARG A 32 2.82 -3.96 17.41
N LYS A 33 3.01 -3.46 18.63
CA LYS A 33 1.96 -3.49 19.66
C LYS A 33 0.76 -2.64 19.19
N LEU A 34 -0.40 -3.27 19.08
CA LEU A 34 -1.66 -2.61 18.72
C LEU A 34 -2.53 -2.41 19.95
N PRO A 35 -3.44 -1.42 19.93
CA PRO A 35 -4.46 -1.28 20.97
C PRO A 35 -5.32 -2.54 21.11
N THR A 36 -5.83 -2.78 22.31
CA THR A 36 -6.70 -3.93 22.59
C THR A 36 -7.90 -3.96 21.65
N GLY A 37 -8.17 -5.12 21.03
CA GLY A 37 -9.27 -5.31 20.09
C GLY A 37 -9.00 -4.83 18.66
N VAL A 38 -7.82 -4.28 18.36
CA VAL A 38 -7.44 -3.89 17.00
C VAL A 38 -6.70 -5.05 16.32
N ALA A 39 -7.26 -5.53 15.21
CA ALA A 39 -6.65 -6.58 14.41
C ALA A 39 -5.38 -6.09 13.71
N SER A 40 -4.39 -6.98 13.58
CA SER A 40 -3.11 -6.71 12.89
C SER A 40 -3.21 -6.67 11.38
N VAL A 41 -4.34 -7.16 10.84
CA VAL A 41 -4.73 -7.10 9.44
C VAL A 41 -6.26 -7.19 9.37
N THR A 42 -6.86 -6.53 8.38
CA THR A 42 -8.30 -6.61 8.09
C THR A 42 -8.54 -6.82 6.61
N ILE A 43 -9.72 -7.33 6.26
CA ILE A 43 -10.21 -7.38 4.88
C ILE A 43 -10.96 -6.08 4.61
N GLU A 44 -10.55 -5.37 3.57
CA GLU A 44 -11.18 -4.17 3.04
C GLU A 44 -11.93 -4.48 1.75
N HIS A 45 -13.01 -3.75 1.50
CA HIS A 45 -13.74 -3.80 0.23
C HIS A 45 -13.47 -2.54 -0.61
N TRP A 46 -12.89 -2.64 -1.80
CA TRP A 46 -12.61 -1.48 -2.67
C TRP A 46 -13.86 -0.65 -2.94
N PHE A 47 -14.87 -1.27 -3.54
CA PHE A 47 -16.23 -0.76 -3.57
C PHE A 47 -16.88 -1.03 -2.21
N PRO A 48 -17.31 0.00 -1.48
CA PRO A 48 -17.81 -0.14 -0.12
C PRO A 48 -18.95 -1.15 -0.04
N ARG A 49 -18.93 -2.01 0.99
CA ARG A 49 -20.02 -2.98 1.18
C ARG A 49 -21.37 -2.31 1.40
N ASN A 50 -21.39 -1.19 2.12
CA ASN A 50 -22.57 -0.38 2.38
C ASN A 50 -22.31 1.05 1.87
N PRO A 51 -22.38 1.30 0.56
CA PRO A 51 -22.14 2.63 0.01
C PRO A 51 -23.29 3.56 0.40
N GLY A 52 -23.02 4.87 0.48
CA GLY A 52 -24.07 5.86 0.79
C GLY A 52 -25.21 5.89 -0.24
N THR A 53 -24.93 5.46 -1.47
CA THR A 53 -25.87 5.28 -2.59
C THR A 53 -26.81 4.08 -2.40
N LYS A 54 -26.53 3.19 -1.45
CA LYS A 54 -27.26 1.93 -1.18
C LYS A 54 -27.25 0.93 -2.34
N GLU A 55 -26.33 1.07 -3.28
CA GLU A 55 -26.14 0.11 -4.37
C GLU A 55 -25.65 -1.24 -3.81
N ASP A 56 -26.27 -2.33 -4.26
CA ASP A 56 -25.84 -3.70 -4.03
C ASP A 56 -25.66 -4.42 -5.36
N ILE A 57 -24.40 -4.60 -5.74
CA ILE A 57 -23.93 -5.27 -6.95
C ILE A 57 -23.22 -6.59 -6.60
N GLY A 58 -23.45 -7.14 -5.40
CA GLY A 58 -22.73 -8.31 -4.91
C GLY A 58 -21.31 -7.99 -4.42
N GLN A 59 -21.00 -6.72 -4.16
CA GLN A 59 -19.65 -6.26 -3.75
C GLN A 59 -19.14 -6.92 -2.46
N GLY A 60 -20.05 -7.40 -1.61
CA GLY A 60 -19.70 -8.06 -0.36
C GLY A 60 -19.11 -9.46 -0.53
N LEU A 61 -19.28 -10.08 -1.70
CA LEU A 61 -18.82 -11.44 -2.02
C LEU A 61 -17.84 -11.48 -3.21
N ASN A 62 -17.64 -10.37 -3.91
CA ASN A 62 -16.70 -10.30 -5.02
C ASN A 62 -15.26 -10.33 -4.52
N TYR A 63 -14.52 -11.40 -4.78
CA TYR A 63 -13.12 -11.54 -4.38
C TYR A 63 -12.22 -10.43 -4.93
N ARG A 64 -12.43 -9.99 -6.18
CA ARG A 64 -11.66 -8.89 -6.81
C ARG A 64 -11.94 -7.53 -6.16
N ASN A 65 -12.93 -7.47 -5.27
CA ASN A 65 -13.26 -6.30 -4.48
C ASN A 65 -12.59 -6.34 -3.10
N MET A 66 -11.84 -7.38 -2.73
CA MET A 66 -11.33 -7.58 -1.38
C MET A 66 -9.80 -7.45 -1.31
N PHE A 67 -9.31 -6.78 -0.26
CA PHE A 67 -7.89 -6.56 -0.03
C PHE A 67 -7.51 -6.78 1.44
N ALA A 68 -6.32 -7.31 1.69
CA ALA A 68 -5.71 -7.30 3.01
C ALA A 68 -5.08 -5.91 3.29
N VAL A 69 -5.47 -5.28 4.40
CA VAL A 69 -4.99 -3.95 4.78
C VAL A 69 -4.52 -3.92 6.23
N CYS A 70 -3.71 -2.93 6.58
CA CYS A 70 -3.23 -2.75 7.95
C CYS A 70 -4.35 -2.32 8.90
N SER A 71 -4.08 -2.22 10.19
CA SER A 71 -5.03 -1.72 11.19
C SER A 71 -5.54 -0.30 10.92
N GLY A 72 -4.90 0.46 10.02
CA GLY A 72 -5.30 1.80 9.67
C GLY A 72 -5.07 2.83 10.78
N ASN A 73 -4.18 2.51 11.75
CA ASN A 73 -3.97 3.28 12.98
C ASN A 73 -5.22 3.37 13.89
N ARG A 74 -6.15 2.41 13.78
CA ARG A 74 -7.32 2.30 14.67
C ARG A 74 -6.89 2.25 16.13
N GLY A 75 -7.72 2.86 16.99
CA GLY A 75 -7.48 2.94 18.43
C GLY A 75 -6.50 4.04 18.86
N CYS A 76 -6.07 4.93 17.96
CA CYS A 76 -5.24 6.09 18.31
C CYS A 76 -5.99 7.25 18.98
N GLY A 77 -7.32 7.22 19.03
CA GLY A 77 -8.15 8.26 19.64
C GLY A 77 -8.38 9.51 18.78
N ASN A 78 -7.81 9.59 17.58
CA ASN A 78 -7.96 10.72 16.67
C ASN A 78 -8.29 10.27 15.24
N GLN A 79 -9.41 10.73 14.70
CA GLN A 79 -9.86 10.39 13.34
C GLN A 79 -8.92 10.93 12.26
N GLU A 80 -8.26 12.08 12.49
CA GLU A 80 -7.30 12.70 11.56
C GLU A 80 -6.00 11.89 11.42
N ASP A 81 -5.70 11.04 12.40
CA ASP A 81 -4.50 10.21 12.42
C ASP A 81 -4.74 8.81 11.85
N LEU A 82 -5.97 8.50 11.44
CA LEU A 82 -6.29 7.26 10.72
C LEU A 82 -5.70 7.31 9.31
N ILE A 83 -5.43 6.12 8.77
CA ILE A 83 -4.93 5.92 7.40
C ILE A 83 -5.63 4.74 6.72
N CYS A 84 -5.37 4.55 5.42
CA CYS A 84 -5.86 3.41 4.63
C CYS A 84 -7.39 3.28 4.70
N ASP A 85 -7.89 2.06 4.84
CA ASP A 85 -9.31 1.73 4.98
C ASP A 85 -9.96 2.41 6.19
N ALA A 86 -9.24 2.51 7.31
CA ALA A 86 -9.76 3.12 8.52
C ALA A 86 -10.08 4.60 8.33
N ARG A 87 -9.21 5.35 7.62
CA ARG A 87 -9.48 6.75 7.26
C ARG A 87 -10.58 6.83 6.22
N ARG A 88 -10.56 5.95 5.22
CA ARG A 88 -11.49 5.99 4.10
C ARG A 88 -12.93 5.81 4.58
N GLY A 89 -13.17 4.84 5.45
CA GLY A 89 -14.50 4.40 5.82
C GLY A 89 -15.26 3.89 4.58
N ASN A 90 -16.56 4.21 4.47
CA ASN A 90 -17.39 3.82 3.32
C ASN A 90 -17.32 4.81 2.15
N ARG A 91 -16.35 5.75 2.15
CA ARG A 91 -16.23 6.72 1.06
C ARG A 91 -15.70 6.01 -0.19
N PRO A 92 -16.41 6.09 -1.34
CA PRO A 92 -15.92 5.48 -2.57
C PRO A 92 -14.60 6.16 -3.00
N ILE A 93 -13.71 5.36 -3.58
CA ILE A 93 -12.43 5.83 -4.12
C ILE A 93 -12.23 5.35 -5.55
N LYS A 94 -11.56 6.17 -6.37
CA LYS A 94 -11.07 5.80 -7.70
C LYS A 94 -9.81 4.93 -7.60
N VAL A 95 -8.94 5.18 -6.62
CA VAL A 95 -7.72 4.38 -6.43
C VAL A 95 -8.06 2.91 -6.23
N ASN A 96 -7.59 2.05 -7.14
CA ASN A 96 -7.79 0.61 -7.09
C ASN A 96 -6.45 -0.12 -7.26
N PRO A 97 -5.92 -0.78 -6.22
CA PRO A 97 -4.68 -1.55 -6.28
C PRO A 97 -4.62 -2.64 -7.37
N CYS A 98 -5.76 -3.11 -7.88
CA CYS A 98 -5.85 -4.10 -8.96
C CYS A 98 -6.06 -3.50 -10.35
N ASP A 99 -6.19 -2.18 -10.47
CA ASP A 99 -6.38 -1.51 -11.76
C ASP A 99 -5.21 -0.57 -12.05
N SER A 100 -4.34 -0.99 -12.96
CA SER A 100 -3.15 -0.25 -13.37
C SER A 100 -3.45 1.15 -13.90
N GLU A 101 -4.63 1.38 -14.49
CA GLU A 101 -5.00 2.72 -14.98
C GLU A 101 -5.13 3.71 -13.83
N THR A 102 -5.66 3.26 -12.68
CA THR A 102 -5.81 4.09 -11.47
C THR A 102 -4.49 4.31 -10.73
N LEU A 103 -3.48 3.50 -11.02
CA LEU A 103 -2.14 3.63 -10.46
C LEU A 103 -1.21 4.45 -11.37
N CYS A 104 -1.60 4.63 -12.63
CA CYS A 104 -0.87 5.44 -13.60
C CYS A 104 -0.73 6.88 -13.09
N GLY A 105 0.48 7.42 -13.14
CA GLY A 105 0.78 8.78 -12.67
C GLY A 105 1.02 8.90 -11.16
N ILE A 106 0.86 7.83 -10.37
CA ILE A 106 1.33 7.80 -8.99
C ILE A 106 2.86 7.87 -8.97
N THR A 107 3.40 8.82 -8.23
CA THR A 107 4.84 9.05 -8.10
C THR A 107 5.22 9.32 -6.65
N TYR A 108 6.51 9.22 -6.36
CA TYR A 108 7.05 9.53 -5.05
C TYR A 108 7.99 10.74 -5.09
N THR A 109 8.39 11.24 -3.93
CA THR A 109 9.44 12.25 -3.77
C THR A 109 10.63 11.67 -3.01
N SER A 110 11.76 12.39 -3.02
CA SER A 110 12.93 12.02 -2.20
C SER A 110 12.66 12.07 -0.69
N SER A 111 11.64 12.81 -0.24
CA SER A 111 11.16 12.81 1.14
C SER A 111 10.27 11.61 1.48
N GLY A 112 9.96 10.75 0.50
CA GLY A 112 9.09 9.58 0.67
C GLY A 112 7.59 9.89 0.58
N SER A 113 7.22 11.11 0.22
CA SER A 113 5.82 11.49 -0.01
C SER A 113 5.29 10.85 -1.29
N ILE A 114 4.04 10.40 -1.28
CA ILE A 114 3.33 9.86 -2.45
C ILE A 114 2.40 10.93 -3.05
N LYS A 115 2.31 11.02 -4.37
CA LYS A 115 1.43 11.96 -5.09
C LYS A 115 0.97 11.36 -6.41
N SER A 116 -0.03 11.98 -7.04
CA SER A 116 -0.45 11.63 -8.39
C SER A 116 -0.57 12.85 -9.30
N SER A 117 -0.36 12.66 -10.60
CA SER A 117 -0.68 13.66 -11.62
C SER A 117 -2.18 13.80 -11.86
N ASP A 118 -2.98 12.75 -11.58
CA ASP A 118 -4.43 12.85 -11.58
C ASP A 118 -4.89 13.54 -10.27
N PRO A 119 -5.57 14.69 -10.33
CA PRO A 119 -5.95 15.46 -9.14
C PRO A 119 -6.94 14.72 -8.25
N VAL A 120 -7.81 13.87 -8.81
CA VAL A 120 -8.75 13.07 -8.04
C VAL A 120 -7.97 12.02 -7.25
N ILE A 121 -7.14 11.22 -7.92
CA ILE A 121 -6.31 10.21 -7.25
C ILE A 121 -5.41 10.89 -6.20
N ASN A 122 -4.82 12.04 -6.51
CA ASN A 122 -3.96 12.76 -5.58
C ASN A 122 -4.73 13.18 -4.31
N ALA A 123 -5.94 13.71 -4.44
CA ALA A 123 -6.79 14.02 -3.29
C ALA A 123 -7.14 12.76 -2.48
N GLU A 124 -7.43 11.63 -3.13
CA GLU A 124 -7.75 10.39 -2.43
C GLU A 124 -6.57 9.82 -1.65
N LEU A 125 -5.36 9.83 -2.23
CA LEU A 125 -4.14 9.40 -1.55
C LEU A 125 -3.89 10.24 -0.28
N ASN A 126 -4.18 11.54 -0.30
CA ASN A 126 -3.88 12.46 0.80
C ASN A 126 -5.02 12.59 1.82
N GLU A 127 -6.28 12.64 1.39
CA GLU A 127 -7.41 12.99 2.26
C GLU A 127 -8.24 11.78 2.68
N LYS A 128 -8.51 10.87 1.73
CA LYS A 128 -9.32 9.66 1.99
C LYS A 128 -8.50 8.53 2.57
N LEU A 129 -7.26 8.35 2.10
CA LEU A 129 -6.36 7.29 2.55
C LEU A 129 -5.26 7.80 3.49
N ASN A 130 -4.98 9.11 3.52
CA ASN A 130 -3.99 9.74 4.39
C ASN A 130 -2.59 9.08 4.31
N LEU A 131 -2.14 8.76 3.10
CA LEU A 131 -0.91 7.99 2.85
C LEU A 131 0.38 8.79 3.04
N ASN A 132 0.27 10.08 3.33
CA ASN A 132 1.38 10.96 3.72
C ASN A 132 1.32 11.36 5.21
N SER A 133 0.60 10.61 6.04
CA SER A 133 0.54 10.88 7.48
C SER A 133 1.92 10.79 8.14
N GLU A 134 2.41 11.94 8.62
CA GLU A 134 3.65 12.06 9.41
C GLU A 134 3.49 11.46 10.81
N LYS A 135 2.27 11.42 11.34
CA LYS A 135 1.96 10.89 12.68
C LYS A 135 2.32 9.42 12.85
N ILE A 136 2.28 8.66 11.77
CA ILE A 136 2.72 7.27 11.73
C ILE A 136 3.92 7.06 10.80
N SER A 137 4.60 8.16 10.46
CA SER A 137 5.86 8.22 9.73
C SER A 137 5.83 7.47 8.39
N LEU A 138 4.72 7.54 7.64
CA LEU A 138 4.66 6.88 6.33
C LEU A 138 5.72 7.45 5.36
N PRO A 139 5.83 8.77 5.16
CA PRO A 139 6.86 9.32 4.26
C PRO A 139 8.28 8.95 4.70
N GLU A 140 8.60 9.11 5.99
CA GLU A 140 9.92 8.78 6.51
C GLU A 140 10.26 7.29 6.33
N ASN A 141 9.32 6.37 6.57
CA ASN A 141 9.54 4.94 6.32
C ASN A 141 9.82 4.64 4.83
N ARG A 142 9.09 5.27 3.89
CA ARG A 142 9.37 5.13 2.45
C ARG A 142 10.74 5.68 2.09
N LYS A 143 11.10 6.83 2.64
CA LYS A 143 12.42 7.45 2.45
C LYS A 143 13.54 6.55 2.96
N GLN A 144 13.39 5.92 4.12
CA GLN A 144 14.43 5.04 4.66
C GLN A 144 14.69 3.82 3.77
N VAL A 145 13.65 3.18 3.22
CA VAL A 145 13.86 2.06 2.27
C VAL A 145 14.50 2.54 0.97
N LEU A 146 14.12 3.73 0.49
CA LEU A 146 14.73 4.34 -0.70
C LEU A 146 16.21 4.65 -0.47
N LEU A 147 16.56 5.24 0.67
CA LEU A 147 17.95 5.53 1.03
C LEU A 147 18.79 4.25 1.13
N ALA A 148 18.22 3.17 1.68
CA ALA A 148 18.88 1.87 1.72
C ALA A 148 19.20 1.34 0.31
N LEU A 149 18.24 1.45 -0.62
CA LEU A 149 18.46 1.10 -2.03
C LEU A 149 19.55 1.97 -2.67
N ILE A 150 19.47 3.30 -2.54
CA ILE A 150 20.45 4.23 -3.11
C ILE A 150 21.86 3.94 -2.57
N ASN A 151 21.99 3.67 -1.28
CA ASN A 151 23.26 3.31 -0.67
C ASN A 151 23.80 1.98 -1.20
N ASN A 152 22.92 1.00 -1.43
CA ASN A 152 23.27 -0.28 -2.04
C ASN A 152 23.76 -0.11 -3.49
N VAL A 153 23.08 0.72 -4.30
CA VAL A 153 23.52 1.07 -5.66
C VAL A 153 24.89 1.75 -5.62
N ARG A 154 25.08 2.75 -4.76
CA ARG A 154 26.37 3.48 -4.63
C ARG A 154 27.55 2.58 -4.24
N LYS A 155 27.31 1.57 -3.40
CA LYS A 155 28.35 0.64 -2.93
C LYS A 155 28.73 -0.39 -4.00
N ASN A 156 27.77 -0.86 -4.80
CA ASN A 156 27.95 -2.02 -5.67
C ASN A 156 28.11 -1.66 -7.15
N CYS A 157 27.69 -0.46 -7.57
CA CYS A 157 27.74 -0.04 -8.97
C CYS A 157 29.02 0.75 -9.27
N LYS A 158 29.80 0.29 -10.25
CA LYS A 158 30.92 1.06 -10.82
C LYS A 158 30.37 2.20 -11.70
N LYS A 159 31.19 3.24 -11.93
CA LYS A 159 30.82 4.35 -12.84
C LYS A 159 30.49 3.79 -14.23
N GLY A 160 29.30 4.10 -14.75
CA GLY A 160 28.85 3.70 -16.09
C GLY A 160 27.89 2.51 -16.16
N GLU A 161 27.64 1.78 -15.07
CA GLU A 161 26.81 0.56 -15.07
C GLU A 161 25.44 0.72 -14.36
N ILE A 162 25.07 1.95 -13.99
CA ILE A 162 23.89 2.19 -13.12
C ILE A 162 22.59 1.68 -13.75
N SER A 163 22.40 1.88 -15.05
CA SER A 163 21.21 1.43 -15.78
C SER A 163 21.05 -0.10 -15.72
N LEU A 164 22.11 -0.85 -16.03
CA LEU A 164 22.07 -2.31 -15.97
C LEU A 164 21.85 -2.83 -14.54
N TYR A 165 22.47 -2.18 -13.55
CA TYR A 165 22.26 -2.53 -12.14
C TYR A 165 20.80 -2.28 -11.71
N CYS A 166 20.26 -1.10 -12.02
CA CYS A 166 18.89 -0.71 -11.71
C CYS A 166 17.88 -1.64 -12.40
N LYS A 167 18.13 -1.99 -13.67
CA LYS A 167 17.28 -2.94 -14.42
C LYS A 167 17.23 -4.31 -13.75
N ARG A 168 18.39 -4.91 -13.44
CA ARG A 168 18.46 -6.20 -12.73
C ARG A 168 17.79 -6.13 -11.36
N LYS A 169 17.94 -5.00 -10.65
CA LYS A 169 17.34 -4.84 -9.33
C LYS A 169 15.82 -4.69 -9.40
N LEU A 170 15.32 -4.03 -10.43
CA LEU A 170 13.90 -3.89 -10.71
C LEU A 170 13.28 -5.25 -11.01
N GLU A 171 13.89 -6.04 -11.91
CA GLU A 171 13.48 -7.42 -12.23
C GLU A 171 13.42 -8.28 -10.95
N GLN A 172 14.48 -8.27 -10.13
CA GLN A 172 14.50 -8.99 -8.85
C GLN A 172 13.37 -8.60 -7.90
N ILE A 173 13.02 -7.31 -7.84
CA ILE A 173 11.95 -6.82 -6.95
C ILE A 173 10.57 -7.22 -7.50
N GLN A 174 10.40 -7.22 -8.82
CA GLN A 174 9.16 -7.61 -9.48
C GLN A 174 8.91 -9.12 -9.43
N ASP A 175 9.97 -9.93 -9.45
CA ASP A 175 9.89 -11.39 -9.36
C ASP A 175 9.53 -11.91 -7.96
N ILE A 176 9.76 -11.12 -6.90
CA ILE A 176 9.39 -11.49 -5.54
C ILE A 176 7.88 -11.33 -5.36
N SER A 177 7.17 -12.45 -5.33
CA SER A 177 5.73 -12.50 -5.06
C SER A 177 5.43 -12.39 -3.55
N ASP A 178 6.10 -13.19 -2.73
CA ASP A 178 5.89 -13.23 -1.27
C ASP A 178 7.15 -13.67 -0.50
N PRO A 179 7.60 -12.94 0.54
CA PRO A 179 7.12 -11.63 0.98
C PRO A 179 7.74 -10.48 0.18
N LYS A 180 6.89 -9.60 -0.36
CA LYS A 180 7.32 -8.35 -1.01
C LYS A 180 8.01 -7.42 -0.02
N MET A 181 8.95 -6.60 -0.50
CA MET A 181 9.58 -5.58 0.34
C MET A 181 8.54 -4.53 0.79
N PRO A 182 8.49 -4.14 2.08
CA PRO A 182 7.61 -3.05 2.50
C PRO A 182 7.92 -1.77 1.74
N TYR A 183 6.87 -1.05 1.36
CA TYR A 183 6.96 0.20 0.59
C TYR A 183 7.59 0.03 -0.80
N VAL A 184 7.50 -1.17 -1.42
CA VAL A 184 8.11 -1.48 -2.71
C VAL A 184 7.82 -0.46 -3.83
N GLY A 185 6.66 0.20 -3.81
CA GLY A 185 6.29 1.20 -4.82
C GLY A 185 7.30 2.35 -4.99
N ILE A 186 7.89 2.86 -3.90
CA ILE A 186 8.91 3.93 -4.02
C ILE A 186 10.23 3.41 -4.63
N LEU A 187 10.54 2.13 -4.41
CA LEU A 187 11.73 1.49 -4.95
C LEU A 187 11.58 1.29 -6.46
N ILE A 188 10.44 0.74 -6.89
CA ILE A 188 10.10 0.56 -8.30
C ILE A 188 10.15 1.92 -9.03
N TRP A 189 9.43 2.92 -8.51
CA TRP A 189 9.41 4.27 -9.09
C TRP A 189 10.81 4.87 -9.24
N TRP A 190 11.69 4.68 -8.26
CA TRP A 190 13.05 5.22 -8.34
C TRP A 190 13.88 4.45 -9.35
N LEU A 191 13.79 3.10 -9.36
CA LEU A 191 14.54 2.25 -10.28
C LEU A 191 14.17 2.52 -11.73
N GLU A 192 12.87 2.61 -12.06
CA GLU A 192 12.37 2.88 -13.42
C GLU A 192 12.93 4.18 -14.02
N LYS A 193 13.25 5.18 -13.20
CA LYS A 193 13.87 6.44 -13.66
C LYS A 193 15.37 6.33 -13.97
N HIS A 194 15.99 5.23 -13.59
CA HIS A 194 17.42 4.99 -13.71
C HIS A 194 17.73 3.75 -14.55
N VAL A 195 16.72 3.11 -15.16
CA VAL A 195 16.89 2.07 -16.20
C VAL A 195 17.19 2.71 -17.54
#